data_AF-A0A7V5CNS5-F1
#
_entry.id   AF-A0A7V5CNS5-F1
#
_cell.length_a   1.000
_cell.length_b   1.000
_cell.length_c   1.000
_cell.angle_alpha   90.00
_cell.angle_beta   90.00
_cell.angle_gamma   90.00
#
_symmetry.space_group_name_H-M   'P 1'
#
loop_
_entity.id
_entity.type
_entity.pdbx_description
1 polymer ?
#
loop_
_entity_poly.entity_id
_entity_poly.type
_entity_poly.pdbx_seq_one_letter_code
_entity_poly.pdbx_strand_id
1 'polypeptide(L)'
;MMLLAHKFDDPQVNLSHELFLREITGFLADQLVSMVLYGSILFDDLCPGYGDLDFLAVVKGDMSEDTLQELIDLRRQLRSGEYGVYCRMIEGPFLSRRMLDPSNTGMAARAR
;
A
#
# COMPACT_ATOMS: atom_id res chain seq x y z
N MET A 1 -0.43 9.57 -15.29
CA MET A 1 -1.82 9.61 -14.79
C MET A 1 -2.27 8.17 -14.61
N MET A 2 -2.25 7.66 -13.38
CA MET A 2 -2.81 6.35 -13.08
C MET A 2 -4.30 6.55 -12.83
N LEU A 3 -5.13 6.03 -13.72
CA LEU A 3 -6.56 5.93 -13.47
C LEU A 3 -6.74 4.85 -12.41
N LEU A 4 -7.47 5.15 -11.32
CA LEU A 4 -7.91 4.11 -10.40
C LEU A 4 -8.58 2.99 -11.21
N ALA A 5 -8.05 1.77 -11.14
CA ALA A 5 -8.61 0.62 -11.85
C ALA A 5 -10.01 0.25 -11.32
N HIS A 6 -10.31 0.64 -10.08
CA HIS A 6 -11.57 0.45 -9.40
C HIS A 6 -11.91 1.69 -8.57
N LYS A 7 -13.20 2.05 -8.52
CA LYS A 7 -13.72 3.10 -7.64
C LYS A 7 -14.71 2.49 -6.66
N PHE A 8 -14.51 2.77 -5.39
CA PHE A 8 -15.40 2.41 -4.30
C PHE A 8 -16.55 3.43 -4.18
N ASP A 9 -17.63 3.08 -3.49
CA ASP A 9 -18.74 4.00 -3.27
C ASP A 9 -18.36 5.15 -2.32
N ASP A 10 -17.49 4.89 -1.35
CA ASP A 10 -16.98 5.92 -0.43
C ASP A 10 -15.89 6.79 -1.11
N PRO A 11 -16.14 8.09 -1.33
CA PRO A 11 -15.18 8.99 -1.96
C PRO A 11 -13.90 9.18 -1.14
N GLN A 12 -13.95 9.02 0.19
CA GLN A 12 -12.76 9.13 1.03
C GLN A 12 -11.83 7.93 0.85
N VAL A 13 -12.39 6.73 0.64
CA VAL A 13 -11.56 5.54 0.29
C VAL A 13 -10.87 5.76 -1.05
N ASN A 14 -11.59 6.27 -2.05
CA ASN A 14 -11.00 6.58 -3.36
C ASN A 14 -9.88 7.61 -3.26
N LEU A 15 -10.07 8.68 -2.48
CA LEU A 15 -9.04 9.70 -2.26
C LEU A 15 -7.81 9.10 -1.59
N SER A 16 -8.00 8.32 -0.52
CA SER A 16 -6.89 7.68 0.19
C SER A 16 -6.13 6.69 -0.70
N HIS A 17 -6.85 5.91 -1.52
CA HIS A 17 -6.25 5.00 -2.49
C HIS A 17 -5.46 5.74 -3.56
N GLU A 18 -5.99 6.83 -4.13
CA GLU A 18 -5.30 7.61 -5.16
C GLU A 18 -4.03 8.28 -4.62
N LEU A 19 -4.10 8.88 -3.43
CA LEU A 19 -2.92 9.48 -2.78
C LEU A 19 -1.85 8.43 -2.52
N PHE A 20 -2.22 7.30 -1.93
CA PHE A 20 -1.28 6.21 -1.65
C PHE A 20 -0.67 5.66 -2.94
N LEU A 21 -1.48 5.36 -3.96
CA LEU A 21 -1.00 4.87 -5.25
C LEU A 21 -0.03 5.85 -5.91
N ARG A 22 -0.33 7.16 -5.86
CA ARG A 22 0.53 8.20 -6.41
C ARG A 22 1.89 8.26 -5.71
N GLU A 23 1.90 8.34 -4.38
CA GLU A 23 3.15 8.45 -3.61
C GLU A 23 4.01 7.19 -3.77
N ILE A 24 3.40 6.00 -3.67
CA ILE A 24 4.14 4.74 -3.78
C ILE A 24 4.65 4.49 -5.20
N THR A 25 3.85 4.81 -6.22
CA THR A 25 4.32 4.73 -7.62
C THR A 25 5.42 5.74 -7.89
N GLY A 26 5.33 6.96 -7.34
CA GLY A 26 6.38 7.97 -7.48
C GLY A 26 7.69 7.53 -6.84
N PHE A 27 7.61 6.97 -5.63
CA PHE A 27 8.76 6.51 -4.87
C PHE A 27 9.43 5.27 -5.47
N LEU A 28 8.65 4.23 -5.76
CA LEU A 28 9.19 2.97 -6.30
C LEU A 28 9.45 3.03 -7.80
N ALA A 29 8.82 3.95 -8.51
CA ALA A 29 8.95 4.14 -9.95
C ALA A 29 8.87 2.81 -10.73
N ASP A 30 9.95 2.41 -11.39
CA ASP A 30 9.99 1.19 -12.17
C ASP A 30 10.12 -0.08 -11.30
N GLN A 31 10.39 0.03 -10.00
CA GLN A 31 10.46 -1.11 -9.08
C GLN A 31 9.07 -1.66 -8.73
N LEU A 32 8.02 -0.84 -8.78
CA LEU A 32 6.66 -1.30 -8.50
C LEU A 32 6.14 -2.15 -9.67
N VAL A 33 5.80 -3.41 -9.38
CA VAL A 33 5.23 -4.34 -10.36
C VAL A 33 3.70 -4.30 -10.31
N SER A 34 3.14 -4.32 -9.10
CA SER A 34 1.70 -4.35 -8.89
C SER A 34 1.35 -3.88 -7.49
N MET A 35 0.16 -3.32 -7.33
CA MET A 35 -0.44 -3.10 -6.02
C MET A 35 -1.88 -3.58 -6.04
N VAL A 36 -2.28 -4.31 -5.00
CA VAL A 36 -3.62 -4.89 -4.86
C VAL A 36 -4.19 -4.49 -3.51
N LEU A 37 -5.42 -4.00 -3.51
CA LEU A 37 -6.22 -3.86 -2.29
C LEU A 37 -6.99 -5.16 -2.05
N TYR A 38 -7.05 -5.60 -0.80
CA TYR A 38 -7.78 -6.79 -0.39
C TYR A 38 -8.38 -6.60 1.00
N GLY A 39 -8.94 -7.67 1.57
CA GLY A 39 -9.47 -7.64 2.93
C GLY A 39 -10.86 -7.01 3.00
N SER A 40 -11.15 -6.36 4.13
CA SER A 40 -12.48 -5.86 4.51
C SER A 40 -13.12 -4.92 3.47
N ILE A 41 -12.30 -4.15 2.75
CA ILE A 41 -12.79 -3.23 1.71
C ILE A 41 -13.48 -3.94 0.54
N LEU A 42 -13.15 -5.21 0.27
CA LEU A 42 -13.80 -5.97 -0.81
C LEU A 42 -15.14 -6.58 -0.39
N PHE A 43 -15.44 -6.59 0.91
CA PHE A 43 -16.62 -7.22 1.49
C PHE A 43 -17.59 -6.18 2.07
N ASP A 44 -17.40 -4.89 1.74
CA ASP A 44 -18.16 -3.76 2.29
C ASP A 44 -18.17 -3.70 3.82
N ASP A 45 -17.10 -4.23 4.45
CA ASP A 45 -16.94 -4.33 5.91
C ASP A 45 -15.80 -3.44 6.44
N LEU A 46 -15.31 -2.52 5.62
CA LEU A 46 -14.33 -1.54 6.05
C LEU A 46 -15.02 -0.46 6.91
N CYS A 47 -14.63 -0.37 8.18
CA CYS A 47 -15.16 0.64 9.10
C CYS A 47 -14.05 1.53 9.66
N PRO A 48 -14.17 2.86 9.58
CA PRO A 48 -13.25 3.77 10.25
C PRO A 48 -13.09 3.46 11.75
N GLY A 49 -11.85 3.32 12.21
CA GLY A 49 -11.54 2.98 13.60
C GLY A 49 -11.66 1.50 13.94
N TYR A 50 -12.05 0.65 12.99
CA TYR A 50 -12.10 -0.80 13.16
C TYR A 50 -11.56 -1.49 11.90
N GLY A 51 -10.36 -2.07 12.01
CA GLY A 51 -9.68 -2.73 10.90
C GLY A 51 -8.72 -1.82 10.13
N ASP A 52 -7.97 -2.44 9.23
CA ASP A 52 -7.01 -1.80 8.35
C ASP A 52 -7.56 -1.74 6.90
N LEU A 53 -7.05 -0.81 6.10
CA LEU A 53 -7.23 -0.82 4.65
C LEU A 53 -6.04 -1.59 4.05
N ASP A 54 -6.26 -2.88 3.83
CA ASP A 54 -5.19 -3.82 3.47
C ASP A 54 -4.72 -3.66 2.02
N PHE A 55 -3.39 -3.62 1.83
CA PHE A 55 -2.75 -3.67 0.52
C PHE A 55 -1.65 -4.72 0.46
N LEU A 56 -1.32 -5.16 -0.75
CA LEU A 56 -0.11 -5.91 -1.09
C LEU A 56 0.57 -5.19 -2.25
N ALA A 57 1.82 -4.76 -2.05
CA ALA A 57 2.64 -4.22 -3.12
C ALA A 57 3.69 -5.26 -3.53
N VAL A 58 3.77 -5.54 -4.83
CA VAL A 58 4.81 -6.40 -5.41
C VAL A 58 5.87 -5.51 -6.04
N VAL A 59 7.13 -5.72 -5.67
CA VAL A 59 8.29 -5.01 -6.19
C VAL A 59 9.21 -5.97 -6.96
N LYS A 60 10.02 -5.45 -7.90
CA LYS A 60 10.88 -6.27 -8.76
C LYS A 60 11.89 -7.11 -7.96
N GLY A 61 12.54 -6.50 -6.97
CA GLY A 61 13.60 -7.10 -6.16
C GLY A 61 13.41 -6.88 -4.67
N ASP A 62 14.34 -7.40 -3.88
CA ASP A 62 14.37 -7.15 -2.43
C ASP A 62 14.73 -5.68 -2.17
N MET A 63 14.14 -5.10 -1.13
CA MET A 63 14.44 -3.72 -0.72
C MET A 63 15.62 -3.70 0.23
N SER A 64 16.50 -2.71 0.08
CA SER A 64 17.52 -2.40 1.07
C SER A 64 16.89 -1.79 2.32
N GLU A 65 17.65 -1.80 3.43
CA GLU A 65 17.24 -1.13 4.66
C GLU A 65 17.03 0.37 4.45
N ASP A 66 17.86 1.02 3.63
CA ASP A 66 17.73 2.45 3.29
C ASP A 66 16.41 2.74 2.57
N THR A 67 16.07 1.96 1.54
CA THR A 67 14.80 2.11 0.81
C THR A 67 13.60 1.84 1.72
N LEU A 68 13.72 0.87 2.63
CA LEU A 68 12.68 0.60 3.61
C LEU A 68 12.49 1.78 4.57
N GLN A 69 13.59 2.40 5.02
CA GLN A 69 13.54 3.55 5.91
C GLN A 69 12.90 4.77 5.23
N GLU A 70 13.28 5.07 3.99
CA GLU A 70 12.64 6.13 3.19
C GLU A 70 11.14 5.88 3.00
N LEU A 71 10.75 4.63 2.75
CA LEU A 71 9.36 4.22 2.59
C LEU A 71 8.56 4.35 3.90
N ILE A 72 9.17 4.07 5.05
CA ILE A 72 8.59 4.32 6.37
C ILE A 72 8.31 5.82 6.54
N ASP A 73 9.27 6.67 6.21
CA ASP A 73 9.13 8.12 6.37
C ASP A 73 8.07 8.69 5.41
N LEU A 74 8.02 8.22 4.15
CA LEU A 74 6.96 8.54 3.19
C LEU A 74 5.58 8.15 3.75
N ARG A 75 5.44 6.92 4.26
CA ARG A 75 4.16 6.45 4.82
C ARG A 75 3.77 7.20 6.10
N ARG A 76 4.73 7.60 6.93
CA ARG A 76 4.45 8.40 8.14
C ARG A 76 3.74 9.71 7.79
N GLN A 77 4.13 10.36 6.69
CA GLN A 77 3.47 11.58 6.21
C GLN A 77 2.03 11.30 5.76
N LEU A 78 1.79 10.24 4.98
CA LEU A 78 0.43 9.85 4.58
C LEU A 78 -0.46 9.51 5.79
N ARG A 79 0.13 8.91 6.83
CA ARG A 79 -0.56 8.52 8.07
C ARG A 79 -0.70 9.65 9.09
N SER A 80 -0.28 10.89 8.77
CA SER A 80 -0.40 12.04 9.68
C SER A 80 -1.85 12.36 10.07
N GLY A 81 -2.81 11.92 9.24
CA GLY A 81 -4.23 12.22 9.39
C GLY A 81 -4.70 13.45 8.61
N GLU A 82 -3.79 14.17 7.94
CA GLU A 82 -4.11 15.30 7.07
C GLU A 82 -5.08 14.91 5.94
N TYR A 83 -4.94 13.69 5.43
CA TYR A 83 -5.70 13.17 4.28
C TYR A 83 -6.91 12.30 4.66
N GLY A 84 -7.36 12.38 5.91
CA GLY A 84 -8.52 11.63 6.40
C GLY A 84 -8.18 10.30 7.09
N VAL A 85 -9.23 9.61 7.54
CA VAL A 85 -9.10 8.43 8.40
C VAL A 85 -8.54 7.21 7.66
N TYR A 86 -8.94 6.99 6.41
CA TYR A 86 -8.53 5.81 5.66
C TYR A 86 -7.04 5.82 5.33
N CYS A 87 -6.42 6.99 5.07
CA CYS A 87 -4.97 7.08 4.92
C CYS A 87 -4.20 6.59 6.16
N ARG A 88 -4.76 6.74 7.36
CA ARG A 88 -4.15 6.20 8.60
C ARG A 88 -4.30 4.69 8.74
N MET A 89 -5.32 4.13 8.09
CA MET A 89 -5.67 2.71 8.12
C MET A 89 -4.93 1.90 7.04
N ILE A 90 -4.34 2.55 6.02
CA ILE A 90 -3.60 1.84 4.98
C ILE A 90 -2.46 1.03 5.60
N GLU A 91 -2.49 -0.27 5.39
CA GLU A 91 -1.56 -1.21 5.99
C GLU A 91 -1.29 -2.39 5.06
N GLY A 92 -0.06 -2.88 5.02
CA GLY A 92 0.27 -3.92 4.05
C GLY A 92 1.76 -4.17 3.86
N PRO A 93 2.11 -5.37 3.36
CA PRO A 93 3.48 -5.70 3.03
C PRO A 93 3.89 -5.25 1.62
N PHE A 94 5.20 -5.07 1.47
CA PHE A 94 5.89 -5.02 0.19
C PHE A 94 6.66 -6.33 -0.01
N LEU A 95 6.44 -6.96 -1.15
CA LEU A 95 6.90 -8.30 -1.46
C LEU A 95 7.74 -8.28 -2.74
N SER A 96 8.95 -8.85 -2.72
CA SER A 96 9.71 -9.00 -3.96
C SER A 96 9.07 -10.07 -4.85
N ARG A 97 9.13 -9.87 -6.16
CA ARG A 97 8.48 -10.74 -7.14
C ARG A 97 8.90 -12.20 -6.99
N ARG A 98 10.15 -12.46 -6.60
CA ARG A 98 10.64 -13.83 -6.34
C ARG A 98 9.84 -14.54 -5.25
N MET A 99 9.33 -13.81 -4.25
CA MET A 99 8.56 -14.37 -3.13
C MET A 99 7.10 -14.69 -3.48
N LEU A 100 6.65 -14.39 -4.71
CA LEU A 100 5.37 -14.91 -5.21
C LEU A 100 5.45 -16.41 -5.53
N ASP A 101 6.65 -16.95 -5.72
CA ASP A 101 6.88 -18.38 -5.84
C ASP A 101 7.04 -18.98 -4.43
N PRO A 102 6.15 -19.90 -4.01
CA PRO A 102 6.20 -20.49 -2.68
C PRO A 102 7.47 -21.32 -2.41
N SER A 103 8.27 -21.67 -3.42
CA SER A 103 9.58 -22.31 -3.18
C SER A 103 10.65 -21.33 -2.70
N ASN A 104 10.42 -20.02 -2.82
CA ASN A 104 11.38 -18.99 -2.41
C ASN A 104 11.05 -18.47 -1.00
N THR A 105 12.05 -18.45 -0.13
CA THR A 105 11.93 -17.87 1.19
C THR A 105 12.41 -16.41 1.20
N GLY A 106 11.83 -15.63 2.11
CA GLY A 106 12.16 -14.22 2.30
C GLY A 106 11.28 -13.61 3.39
N MET A 107 11.54 -12.35 3.71
CA MET A 107 10.72 -11.59 4.65
C MET A 107 10.07 -10.44 3.90
N ALA A 108 8.74 -10.37 3.97
CA ALA A 108 8.02 -9.25 3.41
C ALA A 108 8.31 -7.99 4.22
N ALA A 109 8.64 -6.90 3.55
CA ALA A 109 8.94 -5.66 4.22
C ALA A 109 7.64 -4.98 4.70
N ARG A 110 7.66 -4.45 5.92
CA ARG A 110 6.54 -3.70 6.50
C ARG A 110 7.03 -2.30 6.83
N ALA A 111 6.58 -1.31 6.06
CA ALA A 111 6.97 0.08 6.24
C ALA A 111 6.08 0.78 7.28
N ARG A 112 6.05 0.29 8.53
CA ARG A 112 5.20 0.81 9.61
C ARG A 112 5.83 2.00 10.33
#